data_AF-A0A931W1N4-F1
#
_entry.id   AF-A0A931W1N4-F1
#
_cell.length_a   1.000
_cell.length_b   1.000
_cell.length_c   1.000
_cell.angle_alpha   90.00
_cell.angle_beta   90.00
_cell.angle_gamma   90.00
#
_symmetry.space_group_name_H-M   'P 1'
#
loop_
_entity.id
_entity.type
_entity.pdbx_description
1 polymer ?
#
loop_
_entity_poly.entity_id
_entity_poly.type
_entity_poly.pdbx_seq_one_letter_code
_entity_poly.pdbx_strand_id
1 'polypeptide(L)'
;MEGKKKEIEGRLPNGDADGEWQQVRELLEEGSQAIKNQDVARANKLMKKAEILTGLMRAPAEILTGTQRLHLQAILNQKPLTDEALGKADRLLEMFLHDQLIEQYRSQITNNSIRISNSSPRMNQVIFIEYTDWNLGGINQYLEYEWTFDDSLSEGGCKVPHFFAKEGNYGLQVRVRKELDGSVLGEAQIDRKSREAIKVRRSEREWYWWQRLTLLEGLINMGVILVAAIAAVKLFYTDTFGTFNDYISAFVWVFGINASTNFTFGDLIRARYPNTFAPPGQ
;
A
#
# COMPACT_ATOMS: atom_id res chain seq x y z
N MET A 1 42.92 4.03 -3.83
CA MET A 1 42.89 3.48 -5.21
C MET A 1 43.74 2.22 -5.33
N GLU A 2 44.99 2.23 -4.88
CA GLU A 2 45.87 1.04 -4.91
C GLU A 2 45.26 -0.21 -4.24
N GLY A 3 44.59 -0.04 -3.09
CA GLY A 3 43.87 -1.15 -2.45
C GLY A 3 42.75 -1.75 -3.30
N LYS A 4 41.98 -0.90 -4.00
CA LYS A 4 40.88 -1.34 -4.88
C LYS A 4 41.41 -2.05 -6.13
N LYS A 5 42.54 -1.58 -6.69
CA LYS A 5 43.25 -2.28 -7.77
C LYS A 5 43.62 -3.71 -7.33
N LYS A 6 44.32 -3.84 -6.20
CA LYS A 6 44.70 -5.16 -5.66
C LYS A 6 43.50 -6.06 -5.38
N GLU A 7 42.39 -5.49 -4.90
CA GLU A 7 41.15 -6.23 -4.69
C GLU A 7 40.59 -6.79 -6.01
N ILE A 8 40.55 -5.99 -7.08
CA ILE A 8 40.07 -6.45 -8.41
C ILE A 8 41.07 -7.46 -9.01
N GLU A 9 42.38 -7.22 -8.88
CA GLU A 9 43.41 -8.16 -9.36
C GLU A 9 43.33 -9.52 -8.67
N GLY A 10 43.09 -9.54 -7.35
CA GLY A 10 42.87 -10.78 -6.60
C GLY A 10 41.62 -11.56 -7.02
N ARG A 11 40.74 -10.96 -7.82
CA ARG A 11 39.54 -11.60 -8.39
C ARG A 11 39.79 -12.21 -9.78
N LEU A 12 40.91 -11.92 -10.43
CA LEU A 12 41.24 -12.43 -11.76
C LEU A 12 41.63 -13.92 -11.71
N PRO A 13 41.30 -14.72 -12.73
CA PRO A 13 41.76 -16.10 -12.81
C PRO A 13 43.29 -16.19 -13.00
N ASN A 14 43.91 -17.20 -12.38
CA ASN A 14 45.34 -17.49 -12.51
C ASN A 14 45.60 -18.25 -13.83
N GLY A 15 46.06 -17.57 -14.88
CA GLY A 15 46.42 -18.19 -16.16
C GLY A 15 46.35 -17.25 -17.37
N ASP A 16 46.46 -17.83 -18.57
CA ASP A 16 46.18 -17.15 -19.85
C ASP A 16 44.71 -16.77 -19.88
N ALA A 17 44.46 -15.53 -19.48
CA ALA A 17 43.17 -14.87 -19.53
C ALA A 17 42.66 -14.87 -20.98
N ASP A 18 41.40 -15.23 -21.17
CA ASP A 18 40.70 -14.94 -22.42
C ASP A 18 40.65 -13.42 -22.69
N GLY A 19 40.27 -13.04 -23.92
CA GLY A 19 40.34 -11.64 -24.37
C GLY A 19 39.54 -10.64 -23.52
N GLU A 20 38.48 -11.07 -22.82
CA GLU A 20 37.69 -10.19 -21.96
C GLU A 20 38.41 -9.90 -20.62
N TRP A 21 39.06 -10.92 -20.03
CA TRP A 21 39.90 -10.72 -18.85
C TRP A 21 41.15 -9.88 -19.14
N GLN A 22 41.68 -9.95 -20.37
CA GLN A 22 42.76 -9.06 -20.81
C GLN A 22 42.30 -7.59 -20.83
N GLN A 23 41.07 -7.31 -21.28
CA GLN A 23 40.51 -5.96 -21.27
C GLN A 23 40.44 -5.37 -19.85
N VAL A 24 40.09 -6.18 -18.84
CA VAL A 24 40.09 -5.72 -17.44
C VAL A 24 41.50 -5.37 -16.97
N ARG A 25 42.52 -6.17 -17.30
CA ARG A 25 43.92 -5.87 -16.95
C ARG A 25 44.38 -4.57 -17.60
N GLU A 26 44.05 -4.34 -18.87
CA GLU A 26 44.37 -3.09 -19.58
C GLU A 26 43.73 -1.88 -18.90
N LEU A 27 42.46 -1.96 -18.50
CA LEU A 27 41.78 -0.88 -17.78
C LEU A 27 42.40 -0.58 -16.41
N LEU A 28 42.83 -1.61 -15.68
CA LEU A 28 43.51 -1.47 -14.40
C LEU A 28 44.89 -0.80 -14.56
N GLU A 29 45.62 -1.16 -15.62
CA GLU A 29 46.92 -0.56 -15.89
C GLU A 29 46.80 0.88 -16.42
N GLU A 30 45.84 1.16 -17.31
CA GLU A 30 45.52 2.52 -17.71
C GLU A 30 45.08 3.38 -16.51
N GLY A 31 44.28 2.82 -15.60
CA GLY A 31 43.87 3.49 -14.36
C GLY A 31 45.06 3.80 -13.46
N SER A 32 45.97 2.84 -13.29
CA SER A 32 47.25 3.01 -12.57
C SER A 32 48.10 4.14 -13.18
N GLN A 33 48.21 4.18 -14.51
CA GLN A 33 48.96 5.22 -15.20
C GLN A 33 48.29 6.60 -15.07
N ALA A 34 46.96 6.67 -15.11
CA ALA A 34 46.22 7.92 -14.87
C ALA A 34 46.48 8.47 -13.46
N ILE A 35 46.58 7.61 -12.44
CA ILE A 35 46.95 8.01 -11.07
C ILE A 35 48.36 8.60 -11.03
N LYS A 36 49.33 7.95 -11.67
CA LYS A 36 50.71 8.47 -11.78
C LYS A 36 50.76 9.84 -12.45
N ASN A 37 49.85 10.07 -13.40
CA ASN A 37 49.69 11.35 -14.09
C ASN A 37 48.78 12.36 -13.35
N GLN A 38 48.36 12.06 -12.11
CA GLN A 38 47.45 12.88 -11.29
C GLN A 38 46.04 13.10 -11.88
N ASP A 39 45.61 12.29 -12.86
CA ASP A 39 44.27 12.31 -13.43
C ASP A 39 43.32 11.36 -12.66
N VAL A 40 42.94 11.79 -11.46
CA VAL A 40 42.12 11.00 -10.52
C VAL A 40 40.72 10.71 -11.09
N ALA A 41 40.13 11.64 -11.83
CA ALA A 41 38.80 11.49 -12.41
C ALA A 41 38.76 10.37 -13.45
N ARG A 42 39.75 10.34 -14.37
CA ARG A 42 39.89 9.26 -15.35
C ARG A 42 40.18 7.93 -14.66
N ALA A 43 41.07 7.91 -13.67
CA ALA A 43 41.38 6.70 -12.92
C ALA A 43 40.12 6.07 -12.28
N ASN A 44 39.28 6.89 -11.64
CA ASN A 44 38.03 6.42 -11.02
C ASN A 44 37.07 5.81 -12.05
N LYS A 45 36.92 6.42 -13.24
CA LYS A 45 36.08 5.89 -14.32
C LYS A 45 36.58 4.54 -14.83
N LEU A 46 37.89 4.41 -15.05
CA LEU A 46 38.51 3.17 -15.52
C LEU A 46 38.37 2.05 -14.48
N MET A 47 38.58 2.36 -13.19
CA MET A 47 38.41 1.39 -12.10
C MET A 47 36.97 0.92 -11.97
N LYS A 48 35.98 1.83 -12.10
CA LYS A 48 34.56 1.46 -12.07
C LYS A 48 34.18 0.60 -13.28
N LYS A 49 34.70 0.91 -14.48
CA LYS A 49 34.52 0.07 -15.67
C LYS A 49 35.09 -1.34 -15.47
N ALA A 50 36.30 -1.45 -14.92
CA ALA A 50 36.95 -2.73 -14.62
C ALA A 50 36.15 -3.57 -13.61
N GLU A 51 35.60 -2.92 -12.57
CA GLU A 51 34.73 -3.54 -11.58
C GLU A 51 33.45 -4.13 -12.22
N ILE A 52 32.76 -3.35 -13.06
CA ILE A 52 31.55 -3.80 -13.76
C ILE A 52 31.87 -4.96 -14.73
N LEU A 53 32.95 -4.87 -15.51
CA LEU A 53 33.36 -5.96 -16.41
C LEU A 53 33.72 -7.23 -15.64
N THR A 54 34.39 -7.10 -14.49
CA THR A 54 34.73 -8.24 -13.63
C THR A 54 33.47 -8.93 -13.11
N GLY A 55 32.46 -8.16 -12.69
CA GLY A 55 31.16 -8.71 -12.29
C GLY A 55 30.43 -9.38 -13.44
N LEU A 56 30.47 -8.80 -14.64
CA LEU A 56 29.89 -9.35 -15.86
C LEU A 56 30.49 -10.72 -16.23
N MET A 57 31.81 -10.86 -16.17
CA MET A 57 32.50 -12.10 -16.53
C MET A 57 32.35 -13.19 -15.46
N ARG A 58 32.22 -12.81 -14.19
CA ARG A 58 31.98 -13.75 -13.09
C ARG A 58 30.54 -14.23 -13.02
N ALA A 59 29.60 -13.48 -13.59
CA ALA A 59 28.23 -13.95 -13.68
C ALA A 59 28.20 -15.24 -14.53
N PRO A 60 27.63 -16.34 -14.00
CA PRO A 60 27.42 -17.57 -14.76
C PRO A 60 26.69 -17.27 -16.08
N ALA A 61 26.95 -18.05 -17.12
CA ALA A 61 26.30 -17.87 -18.43
C ALA A 61 24.78 -18.05 -18.34
N GLU A 62 24.33 -18.79 -17.34
CA GLU A 62 22.93 -19.00 -16.98
C GLU A 62 22.29 -17.72 -16.41
N ILE A 63 23.09 -16.82 -15.83
CA ILE A 63 22.60 -15.62 -15.15
C ILE A 63 22.46 -14.43 -16.11
N LEU A 64 23.41 -14.29 -17.02
CA LEU A 64 23.52 -13.14 -17.91
C LEU A 64 23.44 -13.65 -19.36
N THR A 65 22.26 -13.50 -19.97
CA THR A 65 22.02 -13.89 -21.35
C THR A 65 23.02 -13.21 -22.30
N GLY A 66 23.32 -13.84 -23.43
CA GLY A 66 24.21 -13.25 -24.44
C GLY A 66 23.80 -11.83 -24.84
N THR A 67 22.48 -11.57 -24.93
CA THR A 67 21.92 -10.25 -25.23
C THR A 67 22.20 -9.23 -24.13
N GLN A 68 22.03 -9.60 -22.85
CA GLN A 68 22.30 -8.71 -21.72
C GLN A 68 23.81 -8.40 -21.60
N ARG A 69 24.67 -9.39 -21.85
CA ARG A 69 26.14 -9.19 -21.91
C ARG A 69 26.52 -8.20 -23.00
N LEU A 70 25.98 -8.37 -24.21
CA LEU A 70 26.21 -7.46 -25.32
C LEU A 70 25.71 -6.05 -25.02
N HIS A 71 24.56 -5.91 -24.36
CA HIS A 71 24.04 -4.59 -23.98
C HIS A 71 24.95 -3.87 -22.97
N LEU A 72 25.42 -4.58 -21.94
CA LEU A 72 26.37 -4.02 -20.98
C LEU A 72 27.71 -3.67 -21.62
N GLN A 73 28.25 -4.54 -22.47
CA GLN A 73 29.48 -4.27 -23.22
C GLN A 73 29.31 -3.05 -24.13
N ALA A 74 28.16 -2.90 -24.81
CA ALA A 74 27.87 -1.73 -25.63
C ALA A 74 27.88 -0.43 -24.82
N ILE A 75 27.30 -0.41 -23.60
CA ILE A 75 27.35 0.75 -22.71
C ILE A 75 28.79 1.04 -22.27
N LEU A 76 29.54 0.02 -21.87
CA LEU A 76 30.91 0.18 -21.38
C LEU A 76 31.88 0.59 -22.48
N ASN A 77 31.58 0.31 -23.75
CA ASN A 77 32.39 0.67 -24.90
C ASN A 77 32.07 2.05 -25.50
N GLN A 78 31.11 2.80 -24.93
CA GLN A 78 30.82 4.17 -25.36
C GLN A 78 32.04 5.09 -25.18
N LYS A 79 32.26 5.98 -26.16
CA LYS A 79 33.27 7.05 -26.11
C LYS A 79 32.59 8.40 -26.36
N PRO A 80 32.67 9.38 -25.44
CA PRO A 80 33.35 9.30 -24.14
C PRO A 80 32.57 8.43 -23.13
N LEU A 81 33.31 7.79 -22.21
CA LEU A 81 32.69 7.06 -21.10
C LEU A 81 32.24 8.06 -20.03
N THR A 82 30.92 8.29 -19.94
CA THR A 82 30.32 9.23 -18.98
C THR A 82 30.03 8.57 -17.64
N ASP A 83 29.93 9.37 -16.58
CA ASP A 83 29.53 8.89 -15.24
C ASP A 83 28.10 8.33 -15.26
N GLU A 84 27.23 8.91 -16.09
CA GLU A 84 25.87 8.41 -16.32
C GLU A 84 25.87 7.01 -16.94
N ALA A 85 26.70 6.77 -17.97
CA ALA A 85 26.83 5.46 -18.61
C ALA A 85 27.34 4.41 -17.63
N LEU A 86 28.34 4.75 -16.80
CA LEU A 86 28.84 3.88 -15.74
C LEU A 86 27.79 3.59 -14.69
N GLY A 87 27.06 4.60 -14.22
CA GLY A 87 25.96 4.42 -13.26
C GLY A 87 24.82 3.57 -13.82
N LYS A 88 24.52 3.71 -15.12
CA LYS A 88 23.53 2.86 -15.81
C LYS A 88 24.00 1.41 -15.90
N ALA A 89 25.26 1.18 -16.31
CA ALA A 89 25.82 -0.16 -16.43
C ALA A 89 25.91 -0.88 -15.07
N ASP A 90 26.30 -0.17 -14.01
CA ASP A 90 26.37 -0.69 -12.64
C ASP A 90 24.98 -1.13 -12.14
N ARG A 91 23.96 -0.27 -12.29
CA ARG A 91 22.59 -0.61 -11.95
C ARG A 91 22.07 -1.80 -12.74
N LEU A 92 22.34 -1.86 -14.04
CA LEU A 92 21.93 -2.98 -14.89
C LEU A 92 22.61 -4.29 -14.47
N LEU A 93 23.90 -4.26 -14.14
CA LEU A 93 24.62 -5.45 -13.68
C LEU A 93 24.06 -5.95 -12.34
N GLU A 94 23.93 -5.07 -11.35
CA GLU A 94 23.30 -5.40 -10.06
C GLU A 94 21.92 -5.99 -10.29
N MET A 95 21.10 -5.34 -11.10
CA MET A 95 19.76 -5.79 -11.43
C MET A 95 19.73 -7.16 -12.11
N PHE A 96 20.63 -7.48 -13.05
CA PHE A 96 20.66 -8.82 -13.67
C PHE A 96 21.07 -9.91 -12.69
N LEU A 97 22.01 -9.62 -11.78
CA LEU A 97 22.37 -10.53 -10.70
C LEU A 97 21.17 -10.78 -9.78
N HIS A 98 20.34 -9.75 -9.55
CA HIS A 98 19.13 -9.85 -8.75
C HIS A 98 17.97 -10.52 -9.50
N ASP A 99 17.84 -10.35 -10.81
CA ASP A 99 16.75 -10.93 -11.62
C ASP A 99 16.72 -12.47 -11.56
N GLN A 100 17.89 -13.09 -11.49
CA GLN A 100 18.03 -14.53 -11.32
C GLN A 100 17.72 -15.00 -9.91
N LEU A 101 18.12 -14.24 -8.89
CA LEU A 101 17.67 -14.49 -7.52
C LEU A 101 16.14 -14.41 -7.49
N ILE A 102 15.56 -13.38 -8.09
CA ILE A 102 14.11 -13.20 -8.18
C ILE A 102 13.44 -14.41 -8.86
N GLU A 103 13.95 -14.91 -9.99
CA GLU A 103 13.39 -16.10 -10.65
C GLU A 103 13.57 -17.38 -9.79
N GLN A 104 14.68 -17.52 -9.07
CA GLN A 104 14.88 -18.62 -8.12
C GLN A 104 13.83 -18.59 -7.00
N TYR A 105 13.45 -17.40 -6.52
CA TYR A 105 12.47 -17.21 -5.45
C TYR A 105 11.02 -17.11 -5.94
N ARG A 106 10.77 -17.09 -7.25
CA ARG A 106 9.42 -17.00 -7.84
C ARG A 106 8.47 -18.09 -7.33
N SER A 107 9.00 -19.30 -7.06
CA SER A 107 8.22 -20.44 -6.55
C SER A 107 7.86 -20.35 -5.06
N GLN A 108 8.34 -19.34 -4.33
CA GLN A 108 8.20 -19.22 -2.87
C GLN A 108 7.19 -18.17 -2.42
N ILE A 109 6.65 -17.39 -3.36
CA ILE A 109 5.56 -16.43 -3.09
C ILE A 109 4.32 -17.22 -2.66
N THR A 110 4.12 -17.29 -1.34
CA THR A 110 3.04 -18.04 -0.71
C THR A 110 2.30 -17.17 0.30
N ASN A 111 1.07 -17.57 0.65
CA ASN A 111 0.23 -16.89 1.65
C ASN A 111 0.91 -16.73 3.02
N ASN A 112 1.84 -17.62 3.37
CA ASN A 112 2.62 -17.55 4.60
C ASN A 112 3.54 -16.32 4.68
N SER A 113 3.69 -15.58 3.59
CA SER A 113 4.49 -14.36 3.50
C SER A 113 3.70 -13.12 3.91
N ILE A 114 2.39 -13.22 4.17
CA ILE A 114 1.59 -12.06 4.60
C ILE A 114 1.61 -11.97 6.13
N ARG A 115 1.78 -10.76 6.66
CA ARG A 115 1.71 -10.44 8.09
C ARG A 115 0.69 -9.33 8.30
N ILE A 116 -0.23 -9.56 9.23
CA ILE A 116 -1.27 -8.61 9.61
C ILE A 116 -1.04 -8.23 11.06
N SER A 117 -0.89 -6.94 11.36
CA SER A 117 -0.57 -6.47 12.72
C SER A 117 -1.69 -6.76 13.74
N ASN A 118 -2.94 -6.80 13.28
CA ASN A 118 -4.11 -7.15 14.07
C ASN A 118 -5.20 -7.74 13.15
N SER A 119 -5.48 -9.04 13.28
CA SER A 119 -6.49 -9.75 12.49
C SER A 119 -7.92 -9.56 13.00
N SER A 120 -8.13 -8.81 14.09
CA SER A 120 -9.46 -8.47 14.61
C SER A 120 -9.57 -6.98 14.98
N PRO A 121 -9.36 -6.05 14.03
CA PRO A 121 -9.44 -4.63 14.30
C PRO A 121 -10.88 -4.16 14.54
N ARG A 122 -11.02 -2.99 15.16
CA ARG A 122 -12.30 -2.27 15.20
C ARG A 122 -12.52 -1.51 13.89
N MET A 123 -13.78 -1.19 13.57
CA MET A 123 -14.08 -0.25 12.49
C MET A 123 -13.25 1.04 12.63
N ASN A 124 -12.73 1.54 11.51
CA ASN A 124 -11.86 2.71 11.42
C ASN A 124 -10.53 2.61 12.21
N GLN A 125 -10.15 1.42 12.67
CA GLN A 125 -8.83 1.20 13.26
C GLN A 125 -7.81 0.92 12.15
N VAL A 126 -6.73 1.71 12.13
CA VAL A 126 -5.59 1.47 11.23
C VAL A 126 -4.86 0.21 11.67
N ILE A 127 -4.60 -0.67 10.71
CA ILE A 127 -3.74 -1.85 10.82
C ILE A 127 -2.61 -1.74 9.80
N PHE A 128 -1.53 -2.48 10.04
CA PHE A 128 -0.45 -2.62 9.07
C PHE A 128 -0.46 -4.01 8.49
N ILE A 129 -0.32 -4.07 7.17
CA ILE A 129 -0.25 -5.29 6.41
C ILE A 129 1.09 -5.28 5.68
N GLU A 130 1.83 -6.36 5.82
CA GLU A 130 3.21 -6.44 5.38
C GLU A 130 3.46 -7.75 4.64
N TYR A 131 4.22 -7.67 3.56
CA TYR A 131 4.75 -8.84 2.87
C TYR A 131 6.15 -9.16 3.41
N THR A 132 6.24 -10.22 4.20
CA THR A 132 7.49 -10.74 4.78
C THR A 132 7.83 -12.09 4.16
N ASP A 133 8.45 -12.09 3.00
CA ASP A 133 9.18 -13.28 2.54
C ASP A 133 10.66 -13.12 2.90
N TRP A 134 11.07 -13.85 3.93
CA TRP A 134 12.44 -13.83 4.46
C TRP A 134 13.45 -14.34 3.44
N ASN A 135 12.99 -15.10 2.45
CA ASN A 135 13.84 -15.66 1.40
C ASN A 135 14.27 -14.62 0.37
N LEU A 136 13.59 -13.47 0.30
CA LEU A 136 13.90 -12.41 -0.66
C LEU A 136 15.15 -11.60 -0.31
N GLY A 137 15.83 -11.86 0.82
CA GLY A 137 17.27 -11.60 0.99
C GLY A 137 17.79 -10.18 0.72
N GLY A 138 16.94 -9.15 0.77
CA GLY A 138 17.31 -7.76 0.46
C GLY A 138 16.92 -7.24 -0.93
N ILE A 139 16.22 -8.03 -1.75
CA ILE A 139 15.79 -7.61 -3.09
C ILE A 139 14.50 -6.79 -3.10
N ASN A 140 13.87 -6.54 -1.94
CA ASN A 140 12.59 -5.81 -1.83
C ASN A 140 12.61 -4.43 -2.52
N GLN A 141 13.78 -3.81 -2.64
CA GLN A 141 13.96 -2.52 -3.32
C GLN A 141 13.82 -2.59 -4.86
N TYR A 142 13.75 -3.79 -5.43
CA TYR A 142 13.54 -4.03 -6.87
C TYR A 142 12.15 -4.59 -7.18
N LEU A 143 11.27 -4.61 -6.17
CA LEU A 143 9.94 -5.20 -6.24
C LEU A 143 8.88 -4.13 -6.05
N GLU A 144 7.83 -4.24 -6.86
CA GLU A 144 6.59 -3.51 -6.68
C GLU A 144 5.53 -4.41 -6.06
N TYR A 145 4.72 -3.81 -5.18
CA TYR A 145 3.63 -4.49 -4.48
C TYR A 145 2.33 -3.75 -4.75
N GLU A 146 1.32 -4.48 -5.17
CA GLU A 146 -0.04 -3.99 -5.36
C GLU A 146 -0.97 -4.81 -4.47
N TRP A 147 -1.55 -4.17 -3.47
CA TRP A 147 -2.54 -4.75 -2.58
C TRP A 147 -3.94 -4.43 -3.07
N THR A 148 -4.82 -5.42 -3.04
CA THR A 148 -6.25 -5.25 -3.27
C THR A 148 -7.03 -5.85 -2.10
N PHE A 149 -7.99 -5.09 -1.59
CA PHE A 149 -8.81 -5.47 -0.44
C PHE A 149 -10.24 -5.77 -0.88
N ASP A 150 -10.93 -6.65 -0.15
CA ASP A 150 -12.34 -7.00 -0.42
C ASP A 150 -13.30 -5.80 -0.30
N ASP A 151 -12.86 -4.65 0.23
CA ASP A 151 -13.61 -3.39 0.30
C ASP A 151 -13.40 -2.47 -0.91
N SER A 152 -12.73 -2.98 -1.96
CA SER A 152 -12.42 -2.30 -3.23
C SER A 152 -11.35 -1.21 -3.17
N LEU A 153 -10.64 -1.07 -2.04
CA LEU A 153 -9.46 -0.20 -1.96
C LEU A 153 -8.20 -0.94 -2.42
N SER A 154 -7.22 -0.17 -2.87
CA SER A 154 -5.89 -0.66 -3.24
C SER A 154 -4.78 0.22 -2.68
N GLU A 155 -3.65 -0.42 -2.36
CA GLU A 155 -2.50 0.25 -1.76
C GLU A 155 -1.19 -0.29 -2.37
N GLY A 156 -0.14 0.54 -2.35
CA GLY A 156 1.17 0.21 -2.91
C GLY A 156 2.26 0.13 -1.84
N GLY A 157 3.20 -0.81 -2.01
CA GLY A 157 4.39 -0.94 -1.17
C GLY A 157 4.44 -2.24 -0.35
N CYS A 158 5.64 -2.57 0.13
CA CYS A 158 5.89 -3.82 0.88
C CYS A 158 5.13 -3.87 2.22
N LYS A 159 4.90 -2.71 2.83
CA LYS A 159 4.14 -2.52 4.06
C LYS A 159 3.18 -1.36 3.90
N VAL A 160 1.89 -1.60 4.15
CA VAL A 160 0.84 -0.61 3.88
C VAL A 160 -0.09 -0.43 5.10
N PRO A 161 -0.50 0.81 5.41
CA PRO A 161 -1.50 1.10 6.45
C PRO A 161 -2.91 1.08 5.88
N HIS A 162 -3.79 0.24 6.44
CA HIS A 162 -5.16 0.10 5.95
C HIS A 162 -6.20 0.20 7.09
N PHE A 163 -7.45 0.56 6.78
CA PHE A 163 -8.57 0.54 7.74
C PHE A 163 -9.88 0.18 7.04
N PHE A 164 -10.78 -0.48 7.77
CA PHE A 164 -12.09 -0.88 7.26
C PHE A 164 -13.21 -0.03 7.85
N ALA A 165 -14.01 0.57 6.96
CA ALA A 165 -15.12 1.45 7.36
C ALA A 165 -16.36 0.68 7.85
N LYS A 166 -16.48 -0.60 7.52
CA LYS A 166 -17.63 -1.44 7.87
C LYS A 166 -17.17 -2.68 8.64
N GLU A 167 -18.05 -3.20 9.46
CA GLU A 167 -17.85 -4.50 10.12
C GLU A 167 -17.99 -5.63 9.10
N GLY A 168 -17.22 -6.71 9.28
CA GLY A 168 -17.20 -7.82 8.34
C GLY A 168 -15.95 -8.68 8.41
N ASN A 169 -15.93 -9.73 7.59
CA ASN A 169 -14.74 -10.54 7.34
C ASN A 169 -14.18 -10.15 5.98
N TYR A 170 -12.92 -9.76 5.95
CA TYR A 170 -12.25 -9.28 4.75
C TYR A 170 -11.10 -10.21 4.36
N GLY A 171 -11.07 -10.56 3.09
CA GLY A 171 -9.88 -11.08 2.42
C GLY A 171 -9.05 -9.96 1.81
N LEU A 172 -7.87 -10.34 1.33
CA LEU A 172 -6.98 -9.45 0.59
C LEU A 172 -6.15 -10.26 -0.40
N GLN A 173 -5.59 -9.58 -1.39
CA GLN A 173 -4.65 -10.13 -2.34
C GLN A 173 -3.48 -9.16 -2.46
N VAL A 174 -2.28 -9.71 -2.64
CA VAL A 174 -1.09 -8.96 -3.01
C VAL A 174 -0.51 -9.54 -4.28
N ARG A 175 -0.24 -8.67 -5.25
CA ARG A 175 0.50 -8.99 -6.47
C ARG A 175 1.89 -8.38 -6.34
N VAL A 176 2.90 -9.22 -6.56
CA VAL A 176 4.31 -8.80 -6.54
C VAL A 176 4.83 -8.78 -7.97
N ARG A 177 5.41 -7.65 -8.38
CA ARG A 177 6.01 -7.45 -9.71
C ARG A 177 7.48 -7.07 -9.59
N LYS A 178 8.23 -7.31 -10.65
CA LYS A 178 9.54 -6.67 -10.84
C LYS A 178 9.35 -5.21 -11.21
N GLU A 179 10.11 -4.32 -10.60
CA GLU A 179 10.10 -2.89 -10.94
C GLU A 179 10.59 -2.65 -12.39
N LEU A 180 11.54 -3.45 -12.87
CA LEU A 180 12.21 -3.22 -14.15
C LEU A 180 11.28 -3.38 -15.36
N ASP A 181 10.57 -4.51 -15.43
CA ASP A 181 9.81 -4.93 -16.60
C ASP A 181 8.32 -5.11 -16.31
N GLY A 182 7.90 -4.90 -15.05
CA GLY A 182 6.52 -5.09 -14.60
C GLY A 182 6.07 -6.55 -14.62
N SER A 183 6.96 -7.52 -14.82
CA SER A 183 6.59 -8.93 -14.86
C SER A 183 6.08 -9.38 -13.50
N VAL A 184 4.98 -10.14 -13.51
CA VAL A 184 4.37 -10.68 -12.29
C VAL A 184 5.21 -11.86 -11.80
N LEU A 185 5.69 -11.74 -10.57
CA LEU A 185 6.43 -12.79 -9.89
C LEU A 185 5.48 -13.79 -9.27
N GLY A 186 4.44 -13.29 -8.62
CA GLY A 186 3.44 -14.13 -7.99
C GLY A 186 2.36 -13.29 -7.34
N GLU A 187 1.38 -14.02 -6.83
CA GLU A 187 0.25 -13.47 -6.10
C GLU A 187 0.06 -14.31 -4.84
N ALA A 188 -0.28 -13.63 -3.73
CA ALA A 188 -0.70 -14.28 -2.50
C ALA A 188 -2.07 -13.73 -2.10
N GLN A 189 -2.94 -14.59 -1.57
CA GLN A 189 -4.32 -14.23 -1.27
C GLN A 189 -4.78 -14.85 0.04
N ILE A 190 -5.41 -14.04 0.88
CA ILE A 190 -6.15 -14.49 2.06
C ILE A 190 -7.64 -14.42 1.72
N ASP A 191 -8.31 -15.57 1.66
CA ASP A 191 -9.76 -15.64 1.44
C ASP A 191 -10.51 -15.16 2.70
N ARG A 192 -11.62 -14.41 2.53
CA ARG A 192 -12.49 -13.95 3.63
C ARG A 192 -13.08 -15.06 4.51
N LYS A 193 -13.13 -16.30 4.00
CA LYS A 193 -13.57 -17.51 4.71
C LYS A 193 -12.42 -18.20 5.44
N SER A 194 -11.18 -17.83 5.17
CA SER A 194 -10.01 -18.41 5.82
C SER A 194 -9.97 -18.02 7.30
N ARG A 195 -9.21 -18.79 8.10
CA ARG A 195 -8.97 -18.45 9.51
C ARG A 195 -8.10 -17.21 9.68
N GLU A 196 -7.36 -16.85 8.63
CA GLU A 196 -6.44 -15.72 8.57
C GLU A 196 -7.11 -14.42 8.09
N ALA A 197 -8.40 -14.50 7.71
CA ALA A 197 -9.20 -13.34 7.33
C ALA A 197 -9.26 -12.28 8.43
N ILE A 198 -9.35 -11.02 8.01
CA ILE A 198 -9.44 -9.88 8.93
C ILE A 198 -10.89 -9.76 9.42
N LYS A 199 -11.10 -9.89 10.72
CA LYS A 199 -12.41 -9.86 11.37
C LYS A 199 -12.68 -8.49 12.00
N VAL A 200 -13.26 -7.59 11.23
CA VAL A 200 -13.54 -6.22 11.66
C VAL A 200 -14.75 -6.23 12.58
N ARG A 201 -14.55 -5.78 13.82
CA ARG A 201 -15.62 -5.67 14.83
C ARG A 201 -16.20 -4.27 14.87
N ARG A 202 -17.47 -4.18 15.26
CA ARG A 202 -18.12 -2.89 15.55
C ARG A 202 -17.34 -2.11 16.61
N SER A 203 -17.26 -0.79 16.45
CA SER A 203 -16.81 0.12 17.50
C SER A 203 -17.89 0.19 18.59
N GLU A 204 -17.62 -0.37 19.78
CA GLU A 204 -18.55 -0.30 20.92
C GLU A 204 -18.89 1.14 21.31
N ARG A 205 -17.97 2.09 21.13
CA ARG A 205 -18.19 3.50 21.49
C ARG A 205 -19.28 4.16 20.64
N GLU A 206 -19.38 3.81 19.36
CA GLU A 206 -20.43 4.37 18.50
C GLU A 206 -21.81 3.78 18.81
N TRP A 207 -21.86 2.51 19.21
CA TRP A 207 -23.10 1.89 19.65
C TRP A 207 -23.66 2.57 20.91
N TYR A 208 -22.81 2.86 21.91
CA TYR A 208 -23.23 3.59 23.11
C TYR A 208 -23.70 5.02 22.81
N TRP A 209 -23.05 5.71 21.86
CA TRP A 209 -23.48 7.04 21.43
C TRP A 209 -24.82 6.99 20.71
N TRP A 210 -25.03 6.03 19.80
CA TRP A 210 -26.32 5.85 19.13
C TRP A 210 -27.43 5.51 20.12
N GLN A 211 -27.21 4.56 21.01
CA GLN A 211 -28.21 4.18 22.01
C GLN A 211 -28.57 5.35 22.94
N ARG A 212 -27.57 6.15 23.34
CA ARG A 212 -27.81 7.39 24.10
C ARG A 212 -28.59 8.42 23.31
N LEU A 213 -28.30 8.59 22.01
CA LEU A 213 -29.03 9.51 21.15
C LEU A 213 -30.50 9.08 21.00
N THR A 214 -30.76 7.79 20.77
CA THR A 214 -32.14 7.26 20.69
C THR A 214 -32.89 7.38 22.02
N LEU A 215 -32.20 7.16 23.14
CA LEU A 215 -32.78 7.40 24.47
C LEU A 215 -33.06 8.89 24.71
N LEU A 216 -32.18 9.79 24.24
CA LEU A 216 -32.40 11.24 24.33
C LEU A 216 -33.61 11.67 23.51
N GLU A 217 -33.77 11.17 22.28
CA GLU A 217 -34.95 11.42 21.45
C GLU A 217 -36.23 10.90 22.13
N GLY A 218 -36.19 9.71 22.73
CA GLY A 218 -37.31 9.18 23.50
C GLY A 218 -37.66 10.07 24.71
N LEU A 219 -36.67 10.59 25.43
CA LEU A 219 -36.87 11.50 26.57
C LEU A 219 -37.41 12.87 26.13
N ILE A 220 -36.94 13.40 25.00
CA ILE A 220 -37.48 14.65 24.42
C ILE A 220 -38.96 14.45 24.07
N ASN A 221 -39.30 13.35 23.39
CA ASN A 221 -40.69 13.04 23.03
C ASN A 221 -41.59 12.87 24.28
N MET A 222 -41.10 12.19 25.32
CA MET A 222 -41.81 12.07 26.61
C MET A 222 -42.01 13.42 27.30
N GLY A 223 -41.01 14.30 27.25
CA GLY A 223 -41.10 15.66 27.80
C GLY A 223 -42.18 16.49 27.10
N VAL A 224 -42.26 16.42 25.77
CA VAL A 224 -43.31 17.09 24.98
C VAL A 224 -44.70 16.56 25.35
N ILE A 225 -44.86 15.24 25.49
CA ILE A 225 -46.12 14.61 25.91
C ILE A 225 -46.53 15.08 27.32
N LEU A 226 -45.58 15.16 28.26
CA LEU A 226 -45.84 15.59 29.63
C LEU A 226 -46.28 17.06 29.68
N VAL A 227 -45.63 17.96 28.93
CA VAL A 227 -46.03 19.37 28.83
C VAL A 227 -47.43 19.50 28.21
N ALA A 228 -47.73 18.73 27.18
CA ALA A 228 -49.07 18.69 26.57
C ALA A 228 -50.13 18.22 27.56
N ALA A 229 -49.84 17.17 28.34
CA ALA A 229 -50.74 16.66 29.37
C ALA A 229 -50.98 17.68 30.50
N ILE A 230 -49.93 18.36 30.96
CA ILE A 230 -50.06 19.44 31.97
C ILE A 230 -50.89 20.60 31.42
N ALA A 231 -50.68 21.00 30.17
CA ALA A 231 -51.48 22.04 29.52
C ALA A 231 -52.95 21.63 29.41
N ALA A 232 -53.24 20.38 29.04
CA ALA A 232 -54.59 19.83 28.98
C ALA A 232 -55.25 19.81 30.37
N VAL A 233 -54.54 19.37 31.41
CA VAL A 233 -55.05 19.39 32.80
C VAL A 233 -55.31 20.83 33.27
N LYS A 234 -54.41 21.77 32.95
CA LYS A 234 -54.57 23.18 33.33
C LYS A 234 -55.77 23.82 32.64
N LEU A 235 -56.03 23.47 31.37
CA LEU A 235 -57.22 23.86 30.63
C LEU A 235 -58.50 23.23 31.19
N PHE A 236 -58.44 21.99 31.68
CA PHE A 236 -59.57 21.30 32.32
C PHE A 236 -59.98 21.90 33.67
N TYR A 237 -59.03 22.49 34.41
CA TYR A 237 -59.28 23.06 35.74
C TYR A 237 -59.65 24.55 35.72
N THR A 238 -59.42 25.26 34.61
CA THR A 238 -59.85 26.65 34.45
C THR A 238 -61.18 26.69 33.71
N ASP A 239 -62.28 26.66 34.48
CA ASP A 239 -63.68 26.68 34.04
C ASP A 239 -64.01 27.72 32.96
N THR A 240 -63.82 27.36 31.70
CA THR A 240 -64.54 27.98 30.57
C THR A 240 -64.83 26.90 29.53
N PHE A 241 -66.08 26.45 29.51
CA PHE A 241 -66.59 25.39 28.64
C PHE A 241 -66.53 25.77 27.15
N GLY A 242 -65.45 25.37 26.46
CA GLY A 242 -65.46 25.11 25.01
C GLY A 242 -65.91 23.67 24.72
N THR A 243 -66.42 23.38 23.53
CA THR A 243 -66.83 22.02 23.16
C THR A 243 -65.60 21.15 22.86
N PHE A 244 -65.69 19.83 23.01
CA PHE A 244 -64.60 18.87 22.70
C PHE A 244 -63.98 19.09 21.29
N ASN A 245 -64.78 19.58 20.32
CA ASN A 245 -64.32 19.91 18.97
C ASN A 245 -63.41 21.14 18.87
N ASP A 246 -63.59 22.12 19.75
CA ASP A 246 -62.72 23.30 19.81
C ASP A 246 -61.32 22.91 20.33
N TYR A 247 -61.26 21.92 21.22
CA TYR A 247 -60.00 21.38 21.76
C TYR A 247 -59.21 20.55 20.74
N ILE A 248 -59.86 19.71 19.92
CA ILE A 248 -59.17 18.99 18.84
C ILE A 248 -58.60 19.98 17.83
N SER A 249 -59.33 21.06 17.52
CA SER A 249 -58.88 22.08 16.58
C SER A 249 -57.68 22.88 17.13
N ALA A 250 -57.68 23.23 18.41
CA ALA A 250 -56.54 23.87 19.07
C ALA A 250 -55.32 22.94 19.19
N PHE A 251 -55.53 21.64 19.47
CA PHE A 251 -54.46 20.65 19.52
C PHE A 251 -53.83 20.43 18.14
N VAL A 252 -54.65 20.34 17.08
CA VAL A 252 -54.18 20.25 15.68
C VAL A 252 -53.45 21.52 15.23
N TRP A 253 -53.86 22.70 15.72
CA TRP A 253 -53.21 23.98 15.39
C TRP A 253 -51.88 24.19 16.13
N VAL A 254 -51.81 23.85 17.43
CA VAL A 254 -50.60 23.98 18.26
C VAL A 254 -49.57 22.90 17.95
N PHE A 255 -50.01 21.65 17.73
CA PHE A 255 -49.10 20.55 17.39
C PHE A 255 -48.88 20.38 15.89
N GLY A 256 -49.59 21.12 15.04
CA GLY A 256 -49.27 21.30 13.63
C GLY A 256 -48.82 20.01 12.97
N ILE A 257 -49.53 18.90 13.21
CA ILE A 257 -49.43 17.73 12.36
C ILE A 257 -50.04 18.20 11.05
N ASN A 258 -49.17 18.65 10.17
CA ASN A 258 -49.46 18.97 8.80
C ASN A 258 -49.88 17.66 8.12
N ALA A 259 -51.15 17.28 8.27
CA ALA A 259 -51.74 16.08 7.69
C ALA A 259 -51.72 16.11 6.14
N SER A 260 -51.20 17.18 5.52
CA SER A 260 -50.99 17.28 4.07
C SER A 260 -49.54 17.13 3.61
N THR A 261 -48.57 16.88 4.49
CA THR A 261 -47.23 16.50 4.05
C THR A 261 -46.78 15.27 4.81
N ASN A 262 -46.67 14.13 4.12
CA ASN A 262 -45.94 12.94 4.55
C ASN A 262 -44.45 13.26 4.68
N PHE A 263 -44.08 14.19 5.56
CA PHE A 263 -42.70 14.53 5.87
C PHE A 263 -42.37 13.86 7.20
N THR A 264 -41.79 12.67 7.12
CA THR A 264 -41.32 11.97 8.31
C THR A 264 -40.05 12.66 8.82
N PHE A 265 -39.75 12.54 10.11
CA PHE A 265 -38.48 13.03 10.65
C PHE A 265 -37.27 12.38 9.92
N GLY A 266 -37.44 11.17 9.38
CA GLY A 266 -36.48 10.51 8.50
C GLY A 266 -36.20 11.26 7.18
N ASP A 267 -37.12 12.09 6.69
CA ASP A 267 -36.94 12.93 5.50
C ASP A 267 -36.14 14.21 5.83
N LEU A 268 -36.27 14.69 7.08
CA LEU A 268 -35.51 15.83 7.60
C LEU A 268 -34.04 15.46 7.86
N ILE A 269 -33.79 14.23 8.33
CA ILE A 269 -32.44 13.68 8.48
C ILE A 269 -31.80 13.40 7.10
N ARG A 270 -32.55 12.83 6.14
CA ARG A 270 -32.07 12.62 4.76
C ARG A 270 -31.75 13.94 4.04
N ALA A 271 -32.51 15.00 4.29
CA ALA A 271 -32.22 16.33 3.75
C ALA A 271 -30.96 16.97 4.36
N ARG A 272 -30.66 16.69 5.63
CA ARG A 272 -29.49 17.24 6.33
C ARG A 272 -28.20 16.45 6.09
N TYR A 273 -28.31 15.14 5.83
CA TYR A 273 -27.19 14.23 5.61
C TYR A 273 -27.42 13.32 4.40
N PRO A 274 -27.42 13.87 3.17
CA PRO A 274 -27.81 13.12 1.97
C PRO A 274 -26.87 11.95 1.65
N ASN A 275 -25.59 12.04 2.02
CA ASN A 275 -24.58 11.02 1.69
C ASN A 275 -24.57 9.80 2.62
N THR A 276 -25.31 9.83 3.73
CA THR A 276 -25.29 8.75 4.74
C THR A 276 -26.34 7.67 4.46
N PHE A 277 -27.30 7.95 3.58
CA PHE A 277 -28.49 7.10 3.36
C PHE A 277 -28.75 6.76 1.88
N ALA A 278 -27.85 7.12 0.97
CA ALA A 278 -27.95 6.69 -0.43
C ALA A 278 -27.73 5.17 -0.51
N PRO A 279 -28.66 4.38 -1.08
CA PRO A 279 -28.36 3.00 -1.44
C PRO A 279 -27.23 2.98 -2.49
N PRO A 280 -26.22 2.12 -2.35
CA PRO A 280 -25.17 2.04 -3.35
C PRO A 280 -25.72 1.37 -4.62
N GLY A 281 -25.82 2.15 -5.70
CA GLY A 281 -26.11 1.64 -7.05
C GLY A 281 -27.55 1.82 -7.54
N GLN A 282 -27.90 3.04 -7.94
CA GLN A 282 -28.57 3.31 -9.22
C GLN A 282 -27.72 4.34 -9.98
#